data_AF-A0A2H9MK49-F1
#
_entry.id   AF-A0A2H9MK49-F1
#
_cell.length_a   1.000
_cell.length_b   1.000
_cell.length_c   1.000
_cell.angle_alpha   90.00
_cell.angle_beta   90.00
_cell.angle_gamma   90.00
#
_symmetry.space_group_name_H-M   'P 1'
#
loop_
_entity.id
_entity.type
_entity.pdbx_description
1 polymer ?
#
loop_
_entity_poly.entity_id
_entity_poly.type
_entity_poly.pdbx_seq_one_letter_code
_entity_poly.pdbx_strand_id
1 'polypeptide(L)' 'LDKSAVVRRLLVDAIRRWRIENALKQYAKGRITLWKAAENARISLREMIECASQKDISFQYTVDDLKKDFEELK' A
#
# COMPACT_ATOMS: atom_id res chain seq x y z
N LEU A 1 -28.26 -1.70 -19.67
CA LEU A 1 -26.86 -1.31 -19.38
C LEU A 1 -26.13 -1.14 -20.70
N ASP A 2 -25.66 0.07 -21.00
CA ASP A 2 -24.87 0.36 -22.21
C ASP A 2 -23.50 -0.34 -22.13
N LYS A 3 -23.06 -0.98 -23.22
CA LYS A 3 -21.74 -1.63 -23.33
C LYS A 3 -20.61 -0.65 -22.99
N SER A 4 -20.74 0.61 -23.40
CA SER A 4 -19.75 1.66 -23.14
C SER A 4 -19.62 1.95 -21.63
N ALA A 5 -20.74 1.91 -20.90
CA ALA A 5 -20.75 2.10 -19.45
C ALA A 5 -20.06 0.94 -18.71
N VAL A 6 -20.23 -0.29 -19.20
CA VAL A 6 -19.58 -1.49 -18.64
C VAL A 6 -18.06 -1.41 -18.84
N VAL A 7 -17.60 -1.11 -20.05
CA VAL A 7 -16.16 -0.98 -20.36
C VAL A 7 -15.51 0.10 -19.51
N ARG A 8 -16.15 1.26 -19.37
CA ARG A 8 -15.61 2.37 -18.55
C ARG A 8 -15.45 1.97 -17.08
N ARG A 9 -16.43 1.28 -16.49
CA ARG A 9 -16.34 0.79 -15.10
C ARG A 9 -15.17 -0.18 -14.92
N LEU A 10 -15.05 -1.15 -15.81
CA LEU A 10 -13.94 -2.12 -15.77
C LEU A 10 -12.57 -1.46 -15.86
N LEU A 11 -12.43 -0.44 -16.73
CA LEU A 11 -11.19 0.32 -16.86
C LEU A 11 -10.85 1.11 -15.59
N VAL A 12 -11.83 1.76 -14.97
CA VAL A 12 -11.62 2.48 -13.70
C VAL A 12 -11.14 1.52 -12.60
N ASP A 13 -11.76 0.35 -12.49
CA ASP A 13 -11.38 -0.65 -11.50
C ASP A 13 -9.99 -1.25 -11.78
N ALA A 14 -9.66 -1.49 -13.05
CA ALA A 14 -8.33 -1.96 -13.45
C ALA A 14 -7.24 -0.94 -13.10
N ILE A 15 -7.47 0.34 -13.40
CA ILE A 15 -6.51 1.42 -13.08
C ILE A 15 -6.33 1.55 -11.57
N ARG A 16 -7.42 1.48 -10.79
CA ARG A 16 -7.33 1.53 -9.33
C ARG A 16 -6.48 0.39 -8.76
N ARG A 17 -6.74 -0.85 -9.20
CA ARG A 17 -5.96 -2.03 -8.76
C ARG A 17 -4.48 -1.91 -9.12
N TRP A 18 -4.18 -1.55 -10.36
CA TRP A 18 -2.80 -1.39 -10.83
C TRP A 18 -2.01 -0.37 -9.99
N ARG A 19 -2.64 0.75 -9.61
CA ARG A 19 -1.99 1.78 -8.78
C ARG A 19 -1.61 1.27 -7.39
N ILE A 20 -2.52 0.54 -6.73
CA ILE A 20 -2.28 -0.05 -5.40
C ILE A 20 -1.13 -1.04 -5.48
N GLU A 21 -1.16 -1.95 -6.45
CA GLU A 21 -0.12 -2.96 -6.63
C GLU A 21 1.25 -2.36 -6.93
N ASN A 22 1.31 -1.34 -7.81
CA ASN A 22 2.56 -0.66 -8.11
C ASN A 22 3.11 0.09 -6.89
N ALA A 23 2.26 0.78 -6.12
CA ALA A 23 2.67 1.48 -4.92
C ALA A 23 3.23 0.53 -3.85
N LEU A 24 2.56 -0.59 -3.60
CA LEU A 24 3.04 -1.64 -2.70
C LEU A 24 4.36 -2.25 -3.17
N LYS A 25 4.54 -2.45 -4.48
CA LYS A 25 5.80 -2.95 -5.04
C LYS A 25 6.97 -1.97 -4.82
N GLN A 26 6.73 -0.66 -4.87
CA GLN A 26 7.78 0.32 -4.54
C GLN A 26 8.07 0.33 -3.02
N TYR A 27 7.03 0.21 -2.19
CA TYR A 27 7.18 0.10 -0.73
C TYR A 27 7.98 -1.15 -0.33
N ALA A 28 7.63 -2.32 -0.85
CA ALA A 28 8.31 -3.58 -0.58
C ALA A 28 9.80 -3.57 -1.00
N LYS A 29 10.17 -2.70 -1.96
CA LYS A 29 11.56 -2.50 -2.40
C LYS A 29 12.32 -1.46 -1.57
N GLY A 30 11.72 -0.89 -0.52
CA GLY A 30 12.35 0.17 0.29
C GLY A 30 12.46 1.52 -0.41
N ARG A 31 11.81 1.72 -1.56
CA ARG A 31 11.98 2.93 -2.38
C ARG A 31 11.14 4.11 -1.91
N ILE A 32 10.01 3.82 -1.26
CA ILE A 32 9.07 4.81 -0.74
C ILE A 32 8.54 4.33 0.60
N THR A 33 8.06 5.26 1.43
CA THR A 33 7.37 4.95 2.69
C THR A 33 5.95 4.43 2.43
N LEU A 34 5.35 3.76 3.43
CA LEU A 34 3.96 3.29 3.34
C LEU A 34 2.97 4.45 3.16
N TRP A 35 3.24 5.60 3.78
CA TRP A 35 2.47 6.83 3.57
C TRP A 35 2.53 7.31 2.12
N LYS A 36 3.74 7.36 1.53
CA LYS A 36 3.89 7.76 0.13
C LYS A 36 3.24 6.76 -0.82
N ALA A 37 3.24 5.48 -0.48
CA ALA A 37 2.50 4.47 -1.23
C ALA A 37 0.99 4.74 -1.23
N ALA A 38 0.41 5.07 -0.07
CA ALA A 38 -1.01 5.43 0.06
C ALA A 38 -1.38 6.66 -0.80
N GLU A 39 -0.55 7.71 -0.75
CA GLU A 39 -0.71 8.92 -1.58
C GLU A 39 -0.67 8.59 -3.07
N ASN A 40 0.31 7.80 -3.52
CA ASN A 40 0.45 7.38 -4.92
C ASN A 40 -0.74 6.53 -5.38
N ALA A 41 -1.27 5.67 -4.50
CA ALA A 41 -2.45 4.85 -4.75
C ALA A 41 -3.77 5.62 -4.64
N ARG A 42 -3.77 6.84 -4.10
CA ARG A 42 -4.97 7.65 -3.78
C ARG A 42 -5.95 6.90 -2.87
N ILE A 43 -5.41 6.27 -1.84
CA ILE A 43 -6.18 5.64 -0.76
C ILE A 43 -5.68 6.18 0.57
N SER A 44 -6.46 5.99 1.62
CA SER A 44 -6.04 6.32 2.98
C SER A 44 -4.85 5.47 3.41
N LEU A 45 -4.07 5.95 4.39
CA LEU A 45 -3.01 5.15 5.00
C LEU A 45 -3.57 3.83 5.57
N ARG A 46 -4.76 3.87 6.18
CA ARG A 46 -5.42 2.69 6.75
C ARG A 46 -5.70 1.62 5.69
N GLU A 47 -6.27 2.01 4.55
CA GLU A 47 -6.47 1.08 3.43
C GLU A 47 -5.13 0.52 2.91
N MET A 48 -4.07 1.34 2.88
CA MET A 48 -2.76 0.87 2.45
C MET A 48 -2.13 -0.12 3.43
N ILE A 49 -2.30 0.08 4.74
CA ILE A 49 -1.90 -0.87 5.80
C ILE A 49 -2.61 -2.22 5.60
N GLU A 50 -3.92 -2.20 5.37
CA GLU A 50 -4.71 -3.41 5.08
C GLU A 50 -4.21 -4.10 3.80
N CYS A 51 -3.95 -3.35 2.73
CA CYS A 51 -3.43 -3.92 1.48
C CYS A 51 -2.03 -4.53 1.64
N ALA A 52 -1.16 -3.94 2.47
CA ALA A 52 0.17 -4.49 2.75
C ALA A 52 0.07 -5.79 3.56
N SER A 53 -0.80 -5.82 4.57
CA SER A 53 -1.07 -7.00 5.40
C SER A 53 -1.61 -8.18 4.58
N GLN A 54 -2.57 -7.94 3.68
CA GLN A 54 -3.12 -8.98 2.79
C GLN A 54 -2.11 -9.59 1.81
N LYS A 55 -0.98 -8.92 1.56
CA LYS A 55 0.07 -9.38 0.63
C LYS A 55 1.33 -9.87 1.36
N ASP A 56 1.26 -10.08 2.68
CA ASP A 56 2.40 -10.46 3.53
C ASP A 56 3.62 -9.55 3.34
N ILE A 57 3.39 -8.28 3.02
CA ILE A 57 4.48 -7.30 2.91
C ILE A 57 4.79 -6.87 4.34
N SER A 58 5.87 -7.42 4.89
CA SER A 58 6.36 -7.06 6.23
C SER A 58 6.49 -5.55 6.32
N PHE A 59 5.93 -4.98 7.38
CA PHE A 59 6.26 -3.62 7.75
C PHE A 59 7.78 -3.57 7.92
N GLN A 60 8.43 -2.56 7.34
CA GLN A 60 9.87 -2.31 7.53
C GLN A 60 10.23 -1.98 8.98
N TYR A 61 9.27 -2.05 9.91
CA TYR A 61 9.53 -2.02 11.33
C TYR A 61 9.89 -3.45 11.77
N THR A 62 11.19 -3.70 11.83
CA THR A 62 11.72 -4.99 12.25
C THR A 62 11.60 -5.15 13.76
N VAL A 63 11.72 -6.38 14.25
CA VAL A 63 11.80 -6.65 15.69
C VAL A 63 12.99 -5.89 16.31
N ASP A 64 14.05 -5.63 15.54
CA ASP A 64 15.20 -4.86 15.99
C ASP A 64 14.90 -3.36 16.14
N ASP A 65 14.02 -2.80 15.30
CA ASP A 65 13.54 -1.42 15.46
C ASP A 65 12.66 -1.29 16.73
N LEU A 66 11.78 -2.26 16.98
CA LEU A 66 10.98 -2.32 18.21
C LEU A 66 11.86 -2.38 19.48
N LYS A 67 12.94 -3.18 19.43
CA LYS A 67 13.87 -3.30 20.56
C LYS A 67 14.62 -2.01 20.84
N LYS A 68 15.05 -1.29 19.80
CA LYS A 68 15.74 0.00 19.96
C LYS A 68 14.85 1.02 20.65
N ASP A 69 13.60 1.16 20.21
CA ASP A 69 12.63 2.07 20.84
C ASP A 69 12.35 1.69 22.32
N PHE A 70 12.40 0.39 22.66
CA PHE A 70 12.20 -0.08 24.03
C PHE A 70 13.40 0.22 24.96
N GLU A 71 14.62 0.18 24.42
CA GLU A 71 15.83 0.55 25.17
C GLU A 71 15.98 2.07 25.31
N GLU A 72 15.48 2.87 24.36
CA GLU A 72 15.45 4.35 24.46
C GLU A 72 14.46 4.87 25.52
N LEU A 73 13.50 4.05 25.94
CA LEU A 73 12.52 4.37 27.00
C LEU A 73 12.99 4.00 28.42
N LYS A 74 14.20 3.47 28.58
CA LYS A 74 14.82 3.11 29.87
C LYS A 74 15.77 4.18 30.39
#